data_AF-A0A527IDR1-F1
#
_entry.id   AF-A0A527IDR1-F1
#
_cell.length_a   1.000
_cell.length_b   1.000
_cell.length_c   1.000
_cell.angle_alpha   90.00
_cell.angle_beta   90.00
_cell.angle_gamma   90.00
#
_symmetry.space_group_name_H-M   'P 1'
#
loop_
_entity.id
_entity.type
_entity.pdbx_description
1 polymer ?
#
loop_
_entity_poly.entity_id
_entity_poly.type
_entity_poly.pdbx_seq_one_letter_code
_entity_poly.pdbx_strand_id
1 'polypeptide(L)'
;MTSTEAVLVGVDGCKAGWIAVRRASGMAPSVGVFTTFTALLASLPENAVIAVDMPIGLPDLSGKGGRGPEALVRPLLGARQSSVFSIPSRATLYAETNDFTTIEAWYAAHIRASEVALTTSDPPRASGEARPLPDPPGRDSFGIPVAIWA
;
A
#
# COMPACT_ATOMS: atom_id res chain seq x y z
N MET A 1 3.82 -36.50 1.51
CA MET A 1 2.93 -35.33 1.68
C MET A 1 2.72 -34.72 0.30
N THR A 2 1.56 -34.94 -0.31
CA THR A 2 1.16 -34.20 -1.50
C THR A 2 0.98 -32.75 -1.09
N SER A 3 1.84 -31.85 -1.57
CA SER A 3 1.66 -30.41 -1.40
C SER A 3 0.30 -30.07 -2.01
N THR A 4 -0.69 -29.74 -1.18
CA THR A 4 -1.95 -29.18 -1.68
C THR A 4 -1.59 -27.90 -2.42
N GLU A 5 -1.81 -27.85 -3.74
CA GLU A 5 -1.47 -26.66 -4.51
C GLU A 5 -2.25 -25.46 -3.97
N ALA A 6 -1.52 -24.43 -3.54
CA ALA A 6 -2.10 -23.23 -2.97
C ALA A 6 -2.88 -22.44 -4.02
N VAL A 7 -3.97 -21.80 -3.60
CA VAL A 7 -4.66 -20.81 -4.44
C VAL A 7 -3.91 -19.49 -4.31
N LEU A 8 -3.38 -18.96 -5.41
CA LEU A 8 -2.72 -17.66 -5.42
C LEU A 8 -3.75 -16.55 -5.62
N VAL A 9 -3.66 -15.51 -4.81
CA VAL A 9 -4.62 -14.40 -4.80
C VAL A 9 -3.87 -13.08 -4.80
N GLY A 10 -3.82 -12.39 -5.94
CA GLY A 10 -3.33 -11.02 -6.02
C GLY A 10 -4.46 -10.06 -5.66
N VAL A 11 -4.21 -9.12 -4.75
CA VAL A 11 -5.23 -8.18 -4.27
C VAL A 11 -4.73 -6.76 -4.26
N ASP A 12 -5.64 -5.85 -4.57
CA ASP A 12 -5.39 -4.41 -4.57
C ASP A 12 -6.67 -3.66 -4.16
N GLY A 13 -6.50 -2.44 -3.70
CA GLY A 13 -7.54 -1.52 -3.27
C GLY A 13 -8.15 -0.84 -4.48
N CYS A 14 -9.47 -0.70 -4.48
CA CYS A 14 -10.19 -0.02 -5.54
C CYS A 14 -11.31 0.84 -4.94
N LYS A 15 -11.93 1.69 -5.77
CA LYS A 15 -13.02 2.58 -5.32
C LYS A 15 -14.22 1.84 -4.68
N ALA A 16 -14.37 0.55 -4.95
CA ALA A 16 -15.43 -0.29 -4.42
C ALA A 16 -15.00 -1.17 -3.22
N GLY A 17 -13.77 -0.98 -2.71
CA GLY A 17 -13.17 -1.79 -1.65
C GLY A 17 -11.90 -2.47 -2.14
N TRP A 18 -11.96 -3.77 -2.39
CA TRP A 18 -10.83 -4.63 -2.76
C TRP A 18 -11.13 -5.45 -4.00
N ILE A 19 -10.25 -5.38 -5.00
CA ILE A 19 -10.25 -6.28 -6.15
C ILE A 19 -9.29 -7.44 -5.89
N ALA A 20 -9.70 -8.65 -6.27
CA ALA A 20 -8.90 -9.86 -6.12
C ALA A 20 -8.87 -10.64 -7.42
N VAL A 21 -7.68 -11.03 -7.86
CA VAL A 21 -7.47 -11.99 -8.94
C VAL A 21 -7.00 -13.30 -8.32
N ARG A 22 -7.79 -14.35 -8.48
CA ARG A 22 -7.58 -15.67 -7.85
C ARG A 22 -7.24 -16.71 -8.91
N ARG A 23 -6.24 -17.54 -8.65
CA ARG A 23 -5.85 -18.63 -9.53
C ARG A 23 -5.47 -19.88 -8.73
N ALA A 24 -6.26 -20.93 -8.89
CA ALA A 24 -5.85 -22.29 -8.54
C ALA A 24 -4.98 -22.88 -9.66
N SER A 25 -4.15 -23.86 -9.35
CA SER A 25 -3.32 -24.52 -10.36
C SER A 25 -4.17 -25.16 -11.46
N GLY A 26 -3.68 -25.09 -12.70
CA GLY A 26 -4.39 -25.59 -13.88
C GLY A 26 -5.68 -24.82 -14.26
N MET A 27 -6.14 -23.88 -13.44
CA MET A 27 -7.38 -23.13 -13.66
C MET A 27 -7.12 -21.75 -14.28
N ALA A 28 -8.13 -21.25 -15.00
CA ALA A 28 -8.16 -19.87 -15.45
C ALA A 28 -8.29 -18.92 -14.23
N PRO A 29 -7.67 -17.73 -14.30
CA PRO A 29 -7.84 -16.73 -13.24
C PRO A 29 -9.29 -16.25 -13.18
N SER A 30 -9.77 -15.98 -11.98
CA SER A 30 -11.09 -15.40 -11.71
C SER A 30 -10.95 -14.10 -10.93
N VAL A 31 -11.86 -13.16 -11.16
CA VAL A 31 -11.84 -11.84 -10.52
C VAL A 31 -13.02 -11.71 -9.56
N GLY A 32 -12.82 -11.04 -8.44
CA GLY A 32 -13.88 -10.64 -7.52
C GLY A 32 -13.63 -9.25 -6.94
N VAL A 33 -14.69 -8.54 -6.61
CA VAL A 33 -14.63 -7.27 -5.88
C VAL A 33 -15.36 -7.45 -4.55
N PHE A 34 -14.74 -7.00 -3.47
CA PHE A 34 -15.20 -7.15 -2.11
C PHE A 34 -15.22 -5.80 -1.43
N THR A 35 -16.29 -5.49 -0.68
CA THR A 35 -16.41 -4.21 0.01
C THR A 35 -15.39 -4.04 1.14
N THR A 36 -14.96 -5.15 1.76
CA THR A 36 -13.97 -5.16 2.84
C THR A 36 -12.96 -6.28 2.66
N PHE A 37 -11.77 -6.11 3.24
CA PHE A 37 -10.75 -7.15 3.24
C PHE A 37 -11.20 -8.40 4.01
N THR A 38 -11.98 -8.23 5.08
CA THR A 38 -12.59 -9.34 5.83
C THR A 38 -13.52 -10.18 4.96
N ALA A 39 -14.35 -9.55 4.13
CA ALA A 39 -15.21 -10.27 3.19
C ALA A 39 -14.41 -11.03 2.13
N LEU A 40 -13.28 -10.46 1.69
CA LEU A 40 -12.33 -11.15 0.82
C LEU A 40 -11.78 -12.40 1.51
N LEU A 41 -11.24 -12.28 2.73
CA LEU A 41 -10.66 -13.39 3.49
C LEU A 41 -11.67 -14.53 3.69
N ALA A 42 -12.91 -14.19 4.06
CA ALA A 42 -13.99 -15.15 4.25
C ALA A 42 -14.40 -15.90 2.96
N SER A 43 -14.04 -15.37 1.79
CA SER A 43 -14.33 -15.99 0.48
C SER A 43 -13.23 -16.93 -0.03
N LEU A 44 -12.08 -16.97 0.65
CA LEU A 44 -10.91 -17.71 0.22
C LEU A 44 -10.82 -19.07 0.92
N PRO A 45 -10.30 -20.12 0.26
CA PRO A 45 -10.02 -21.38 0.92
C PRO A 45 -8.84 -21.24 1.88
N GLU A 46 -8.76 -22.14 2.87
CA GLU A 46 -7.71 -22.12 3.90
C GLU A 46 -6.27 -22.20 3.33
N ASN A 47 -6.09 -22.78 2.15
CA ASN A 47 -4.80 -22.91 1.48
C ASN A 47 -4.47 -21.73 0.54
N ALA A 48 -5.17 -20.59 0.66
CA ALA A 48 -4.90 -19.42 -0.16
C ALA A 48 -3.63 -18.69 0.30
N VAL A 49 -2.80 -18.29 -0.68
CA VAL A 49 -1.68 -17.36 -0.50
C VAL A 49 -2.06 -16.03 -1.11
N ILE A 50 -2.12 -15.00 -0.27
CA ILE A 50 -2.55 -13.66 -0.67
C ILE A 50 -1.32 -12.78 -0.86
N ALA A 51 -1.20 -12.19 -2.05
CA ALA A 51 -0.21 -11.18 -2.39
C ALA A 51 -0.90 -9.82 -2.43
N VAL A 52 -0.56 -8.94 -1.48
CA VAL A 52 -1.04 -7.56 -1.39
C VAL A 52 0.07 -6.64 -1.85
N ASP A 53 -0.22 -5.73 -2.80
CA ASP A 53 0.73 -4.69 -3.19
C ASP A 53 0.75 -3.58 -2.14
N MET A 54 1.49 -3.82 -1.04
CA MET A 54 1.72 -2.83 -0.01
C MET A 54 3.18 -2.77 0.40
N PRO A 55 3.71 -1.59 0.76
CA PRO A 55 5.02 -1.50 1.37
C PRO A 55 5.01 -2.18 2.74
N ILE A 56 5.68 -3.34 2.83
CA ILE A 56 5.87 -4.03 4.11
C ILE A 56 7.02 -3.39 4.88
N GLY A 57 6.70 -2.81 6.02
CA GLY A 57 7.66 -2.09 6.86
C GLY A 57 7.87 -0.65 6.39
N LEU A 58 7.68 0.27 7.33
CA LEU A 58 7.90 1.71 7.15
C LEU A 58 9.17 2.12 7.92
N PRO A 59 10.08 2.91 7.34
CA PRO A 59 11.22 3.39 8.08
C PRO A 59 10.79 4.46 9.10
N ASP A 60 11.56 4.61 10.19
CA ASP A 60 11.40 5.78 11.07
C ASP A 60 11.94 7.05 10.40
N LEU A 61 12.99 6.91 9.59
CA LEU A 61 13.62 7.98 8.80
C LEU A 61 13.75 7.55 7.33
N SER A 62 13.17 8.31 6.41
CA SER A 62 13.26 8.03 4.97
C SER A 62 14.57 8.57 4.39
N GLY A 63 15.48 7.68 4.00
CA GLY A 63 16.76 8.04 3.40
C GLY A 63 16.74 8.17 1.87
N LYS A 64 17.76 8.82 1.32
CA LYS A 64 18.03 8.88 -0.13
C LYS A 64 18.12 7.46 -0.71
N GLY A 65 17.31 7.19 -1.73
CA GLY A 65 17.26 5.88 -2.41
C GLY A 65 16.11 4.99 -1.97
N GLY A 66 15.48 5.26 -0.81
CA GLY A 66 14.41 4.46 -0.24
C GLY A 66 14.94 3.37 0.70
N ARG A 67 14.17 2.29 0.89
CA ARG A 67 14.62 1.13 1.67
C ARG A 67 15.56 0.27 0.80
N GLY A 68 16.04 -0.84 1.37
CA GLY A 68 16.95 -1.76 0.70
C GLY A 68 16.49 -2.17 -0.71
N PRO A 69 15.25 -2.65 -0.89
CA PRO A 69 14.74 -3.04 -2.21
C PRO A 69 14.74 -1.90 -3.23
N GLU A 70 14.27 -0.70 -2.86
CA GLU A 70 14.23 0.45 -3.77
C GLU A 70 15.65 0.89 -4.17
N ALA A 71 16.58 0.94 -3.21
CA ALA A 71 17.96 1.31 -3.48
C ALA A 71 18.66 0.29 -4.41
N LEU A 72 18.39 -1.00 -4.24
CA LEU A 72 18.99 -2.09 -5.02
C LEU A 72 18.43 -2.17 -6.44
N VAL A 73 17.14 -1.89 -6.64
CA VAL A 73 16.51 -2.02 -7.97
C VAL A 73 16.78 -0.81 -8.87
N ARG A 74 16.92 0.41 -8.32
CA ARG A 74 17.09 1.64 -9.11
C ARG A 74 18.25 1.59 -10.14
N PRO A 75 19.46 1.12 -9.80
CA PRO A 75 20.56 1.03 -10.76
C PRO A 75 20.27 0.07 -11.93
N LEU A 76 19.41 -0.94 -11.71
CA LEU A 76 19.05 -1.94 -12.71
C LEU A 76 18.02 -1.41 -13.73
N LEU A 77 17.32 -0.32 -13.42
CA LEU A 77 16.23 0.23 -14.23
C LEU A 77 16.69 1.34 -15.19
N GLY A 78 17.90 1.88 -15.03
CA GLY A 78 18.42 2.96 -15.87
C GLY A 78 17.48 4.17 -15.93
N ALA A 79 16.98 4.50 -17.12
CA ALA A 79 16.05 5.61 -17.33
C ALA A 79 14.70 5.47 -16.58
N ARG A 80 14.34 4.25 -16.16
CA ARG A 80 13.09 3.97 -15.42
C ARG A 80 13.25 4.02 -13.90
N GLN A 81 14.41 4.44 -13.39
CA GLN A 81 14.64 4.53 -11.94
C GLN A 81 13.64 5.43 -11.21
N SER A 82 13.02 6.40 -11.90
CA SER A 82 11.99 7.30 -11.34
C SER A 82 10.64 6.62 -11.15
N SER A 83 10.39 5.46 -11.75
CA SER A 83 9.19 4.65 -11.53
C SER A 83 9.21 3.90 -10.20
N VAL A 84 10.33 3.94 -9.47
CA VAL A 84 10.44 3.42 -8.11
C VAL A 84 10.16 4.57 -7.15
N PHE A 85 9.03 4.51 -6.46
CA PHE A 85 8.66 5.50 -5.45
C PHE A 85 9.30 5.14 -4.11
N SER A 86 9.87 6.13 -3.42
CA SER A 86 10.34 5.93 -2.06
C SER A 86 9.16 6.03 -1.09
N ILE A 87 9.07 5.07 -0.19
CA ILE A 87 8.02 5.02 0.84
C ILE A 87 8.27 6.11 1.89
N PRO A 88 7.23 6.83 2.35
CA PRO A 88 7.35 7.82 3.42
C PRO A 88 7.73 7.17 4.76
N SER A 89 8.13 7.98 5.72
CA SER A 89 8.37 7.51 7.08
C SER A 89 7.04 7.06 7.72
N ARG A 90 7.14 6.23 8.76
CA ARG A 90 6.00 5.87 9.57
C ARG A 90 5.29 7.11 10.11
N ALA A 91 6.03 8.06 10.67
CA ALA A 91 5.46 9.27 11.24
C ALA A 91 4.67 10.08 10.21
N THR A 92 5.17 10.22 8.97
CA THR A 92 4.45 10.91 7.89
C THR A 92 3.11 10.26 7.60
N LEU A 93 3.05 8.92 7.60
CA LEU A 93 1.82 8.15 7.40
C LEU A 93 0.79 8.34 8.51
N TYR A 94 1.24 8.51 9.75
CA TYR A 94 0.36 8.73 10.91
C TYR A 94 0.07 10.22 11.18
N ALA A 95 0.61 11.15 10.40
CA ALA A 95 0.42 12.59 10.59
C ALA A 95 -1.04 13.03 10.38
N GLU A 96 -1.79 12.30 9.55
CA GLU A 96 -3.23 12.40 9.44
C GLU A 96 -3.81 11.00 9.23
N THR A 97 -4.75 10.62 10.08
CA THR A 97 -5.38 9.29 10.02
C THR A 97 -6.89 9.37 9.82
N ASN A 98 -7.47 10.57 9.79
CA ASN A 98 -8.89 10.77 9.55
C ASN A 98 -9.22 10.70 8.05
N ASP A 99 -10.50 10.43 7.78
CA ASP A 99 -11.04 10.39 6.43
C ASP A 99 -11.01 11.78 5.80
N PHE A 100 -10.67 11.84 4.51
CA PHE A 100 -10.69 13.09 3.74
C PHE A 100 -12.11 13.38 3.26
N THR A 101 -12.86 14.14 4.06
CA THR A 101 -14.26 14.44 3.76
C THR A 101 -14.46 15.67 2.87
N THR A 102 -13.46 16.56 2.80
CA THR A 102 -13.47 17.76 1.95
C THR A 102 -12.10 18.05 1.33
N ILE A 103 -12.07 18.89 0.29
CA ILE A 103 -10.85 19.35 -0.37
C ILE A 103 -9.97 20.13 0.62
N GLU A 104 -10.57 20.96 1.47
CA GLU A 104 -9.85 21.74 2.47
C GLU A 104 -9.23 20.85 3.55
N ALA A 105 -9.96 19.84 4.02
CA ALA A 105 -9.44 18.85 4.97
C ALA A 105 -8.27 18.07 4.37
N TRP A 106 -8.37 17.72 3.08
CA TRP A 106 -7.30 17.08 2.33
C TRP A 106 -6.05 17.97 2.22
N TYR A 107 -6.19 19.25 1.84
CA TYR A 107 -5.05 20.17 1.77
C TYR A 107 -4.38 20.36 3.13
N ALA A 108 -5.18 20.51 4.20
CA ALA A 108 -4.65 20.66 5.55
C ALA A 108 -3.90 19.41 6.02
N ALA A 109 -4.41 18.22 5.69
CA ALA A 109 -3.75 16.96 5.95
C ALA A 109 -2.44 16.81 5.17
N HIS A 110 -2.44 17.20 3.89
CA HIS A 110 -1.27 17.18 3.04
C HIS A 110 -0.15 18.08 3.59
N ILE A 111 -0.51 19.27 4.11
CA ILE A 111 0.45 20.17 4.76
C ILE A 111 1.06 19.49 6.00
N ARG A 112 0.23 18.93 6.90
CA ARG A 112 0.71 18.21 8.11
C ARG A 112 1.65 17.06 7.75
N ALA A 113 1.25 16.22 6.79
CA ALA A 113 2.07 15.10 6.34
C ALA A 113 3.40 15.58 5.73
N SER A 114 3.38 16.67 4.97
CA SER A 114 4.59 17.27 4.37
C SER A 114 5.54 17.84 5.42
N GLU A 115 5.03 18.51 6.46
CA GLU A 115 5.83 19.01 7.59
C GLU A 115 6.53 17.85 8.33
N VAL A 116 5.82 16.75 8.57
CA VAL A 116 6.42 15.55 9.17
C VAL A 116 7.43 14.91 8.21
N ALA A 117 7.14 14.84 6.91
CA ALA A 117 8.08 14.28 5.92
C ALA A 117 9.41 15.05 5.88
N LEU A 118 9.37 16.38 5.96
CA LEU A 118 10.57 17.22 5.99
C LEU A 118 11.47 16.92 7.19
N THR A 119 10.87 16.64 8.35
CA THR A 119 11.61 16.35 9.58
C THR A 119 12.02 14.88 9.71
N THR A 120 11.41 13.99 8.92
CA THR A 120 11.64 12.53 8.97
C THR A 120 12.23 11.97 7.68
N SER A 121 12.93 12.80 6.90
CA SER A 121 13.69 12.35 5.73
C SER A 121 15.08 12.96 5.65
N ASP A 122 16.02 12.23 5.04
CA ASP A 122 17.38 12.69 4.78
C ASP A 122 17.79 12.40 3.31
N PRO A 123 18.04 13.43 2.48
CA PRO A 123 17.85 14.85 2.79
C PRO A 123 16.35 15.18 2.96
N PRO A 124 16.01 16.30 3.63
CA PRO A 124 14.62 16.73 3.81
C PRO A 124 13.85 16.80 2.49
N ARG A 125 12.71 16.10 2.40
CA ARG A 125 11.81 16.04 1.24
C ARG A 125 10.37 16.10 1.71
N ALA A 126 9.56 16.93 1.05
CA ALA A 126 8.11 16.87 1.19
C ALA A 126 7.56 15.58 0.56
N SER A 127 6.44 15.06 1.08
CA SER A 127 5.74 13.92 0.47
C SER A 127 5.22 14.30 -0.92
N GLY A 128 5.53 13.50 -1.94
CA GLY A 128 4.92 13.64 -3.26
C GLY A 128 3.42 13.39 -3.24
N GLU A 129 2.71 13.83 -4.29
CA GLU A 129 1.25 13.77 -4.48
C GLU A 129 0.69 12.34 -4.67
N ALA A 130 1.13 11.36 -3.88
CA ALA A 130 0.55 10.02 -3.93
C ALA A 130 -0.82 10.01 -3.24
N ARG A 131 -1.81 9.37 -3.86
CA ARG A 131 -3.18 9.25 -3.32
C ARG A 131 -3.36 7.87 -2.68
N PRO A 132 -3.95 7.79 -1.47
CA PRO A 132 -4.30 6.51 -0.89
C PRO A 132 -5.50 5.88 -1.60
N LEU A 133 -5.48 4.57 -1.79
CA LEU A 133 -6.59 3.75 -2.24
C LEU A 133 -6.80 2.56 -1.27
N PRO A 134 -8.04 2.30 -0.80
CA PRO A 134 -9.25 3.11 -0.97
C PRO A 134 -9.14 4.49 -0.30
N ASP A 135 -9.99 5.43 -0.73
CA ASP A 135 -10.14 6.77 -0.15
C ASP A 135 -11.59 6.93 0.37
N PRO A 136 -11.80 7.02 1.70
CA PRO A 136 -10.77 7.08 2.75
C PRO A 136 -10.03 5.74 2.97
N PRO A 137 -8.81 5.78 3.55
CA PRO A 137 -8.06 4.56 3.91
C PRO A 137 -8.90 3.60 4.75
N GLY A 138 -8.82 2.30 4.44
CA GLY A 138 -9.41 1.26 5.30
C GLY A 138 -8.71 1.24 6.67
N ARG A 139 -9.28 0.56 7.67
CA ARG A 139 -8.62 0.35 8.96
C ARG A 139 -8.46 -1.14 9.28
N ASP A 140 -7.36 -1.50 9.93
CA ASP A 140 -7.15 -2.86 10.45
C ASP A 140 -7.92 -3.11 11.76
N SER A 141 -7.78 -4.31 12.31
CA SER A 141 -8.42 -4.73 13.57
C SER A 141 -7.98 -3.94 14.81
N PHE A 142 -6.90 -3.15 14.71
CA PHE A 142 -6.38 -2.28 15.77
C PHE A 142 -6.75 -0.81 15.54
N GLY A 143 -7.54 -0.51 14.50
CA GLY A 143 -7.95 0.85 14.13
C GLY A 143 -6.89 1.63 13.34
N ILE A 144 -5.83 0.96 12.89
CA ILE A 144 -4.73 1.57 12.13
C ILE A 144 -5.14 1.76 10.67
N PRO A 145 -4.97 2.94 10.07
CA PRO A 145 -5.23 3.15 8.64
C PRO A 145 -4.32 2.29 7.75
N VAL A 146 -4.91 1.67 6.74
CA VAL A 146 -4.28 0.87 5.71
C VAL A 146 -4.66 1.47 4.36
N ALA A 147 -3.66 1.90 3.60
CA ALA A 147 -3.82 2.47 2.27
C ALA A 147 -2.80 1.88 1.31
N ILE A 148 -3.21 1.75 0.05
CA ILE A 148 -2.33 1.50 -1.07
C ILE A 148 -2.01 2.83 -1.73
N TRP A 149 -0.75 3.07 -2.04
CA TRP A 149 -0.29 4.32 -2.60
C TRP A 149 -0.30 4.25 -4.13
N ALA A 150 -1.07 5.11 -4.79
CA ALA A 150 -1.12 5.27 -6.25
C ALA A 150 -0.80 6.70 -6.69
#